data_AF-S7VC05-F1
#
_entry.id   AF-S7VC05-F1
#
_cell.length_a   1.000
_cell.length_b   1.000
_cell.length_c   1.000
_cell.angle_alpha   90.00
_cell.angle_beta   90.00
_cell.angle_gamma   90.00
#
_symmetry.space_group_name_H-M   'P 1'
#
loop_
_entity.id
_entity.type
_entity.pdbx_description
1 polymer ?
#
loop_
_entity_poly.entity_id
_entity_poly.type
_entity_poly.pdbx_seq_one_letter_code
_entity_poly.pdbx_strand_id
1 'polypeptide(L)'
;MDTFKGIDAKKLGENLNLFLDAIVPVAEENKVSVCIHPDDPPFPIFGLPRVVSTAKDYDRILENNNSPYNGFTFCTGSLGIRADNDLPAMVEKYGEHIHFIHLRSTQRDEEGNFYEANHMEGDVPMADVVEEIVKLQQKIGKSLPMRPDHGHQMLDDLGKVTNPGYSAIGRLKGLAELRGLEIGIARSILKTE
;
A
#
# COMPACT_ATOMS: atom_id res chain seq x y z
N MET A 1 20.09 -11.37 14.48
CA MET A 1 19.60 -10.23 15.30
C MET A 1 20.73 -9.37 15.83
N ASP A 2 21.89 -9.94 16.19
CA ASP A 2 23.03 -9.18 16.72
C ASP A 2 23.52 -8.02 15.84
N THR A 3 23.36 -8.13 14.51
CA THR A 3 23.67 -7.06 13.55
C THR A 3 22.78 -5.83 13.66
N PHE A 4 21.61 -5.93 14.30
CA PHE A 4 20.70 -4.82 14.57
C PHE A 4 20.82 -4.28 15.99
N LYS A 5 21.78 -4.78 16.79
CA LYS A 5 21.98 -4.31 18.15
C LYS A 5 22.29 -2.81 18.18
N GLY A 6 21.49 -2.04 18.92
CA GLY A 6 21.61 -0.58 18.99
C GLY A 6 20.92 0.18 17.85
N ILE A 7 20.21 -0.51 16.95
CA ILE A 7 19.38 0.12 15.92
C ILE A 7 17.93 0.13 16.40
N ASP A 8 17.51 1.27 16.96
CA ASP A 8 16.11 1.53 17.28
C ASP A 8 15.36 2.12 16.06
N ALA A 9 14.06 2.43 16.22
CA ALA A 9 13.24 2.97 15.14
C ALA A 9 13.74 4.34 14.65
N LYS A 10 14.28 5.17 15.54
CA LYS A 10 14.87 6.45 15.17
C LYS A 10 16.10 6.23 14.30
N LYS A 11 17.01 5.35 14.73
CA LYS A 11 18.24 5.07 13.98
C LYS A 11 17.95 4.41 12.64
N LEU A 12 16.98 3.50 12.58
CA LEU A 12 16.57 2.91 11.30
C LEU A 12 15.93 3.96 10.37
N GLY A 13 15.13 4.89 10.91
CA GLY A 13 14.59 6.02 10.16
C GLY A 13 15.67 6.96 9.60
N GLU A 14 16.69 7.28 10.40
CA GLU A 14 17.86 8.05 9.94
C GLU A 14 18.62 7.34 8.80
N ASN A 15 18.81 6.02 8.92
CA ASN A 15 19.45 5.23 7.88
C ASN A 15 18.62 5.18 6.59
N LEU A 16 17.29 5.11 6.71
CA LEU A 16 16.38 5.19 5.56
C LEU A 16 16.50 6.55 4.87
N ASN A 17 16.53 7.66 5.62
CA ASN A 17 16.71 8.99 5.05
C ASN A 17 18.03 9.09 4.28
N LEU A 18 19.14 8.61 4.88
CA LEU A 18 20.44 8.59 4.21
C LEU A 18 20.41 7.80 2.88
N PHE A 19 19.66 6.70 2.83
CA PHE A 19 19.46 5.95 1.60
C PHE A 19 18.65 6.77 0.57
N LEU A 20 17.50 7.32 0.97
CA LEU A 20 16.63 8.10 0.10
C LEU A 20 17.33 9.35 -0.45
N ASP A 21 18.07 10.08 0.38
CA ASP A 21 18.83 11.28 -0.02
C ASP A 21 19.91 10.96 -1.07
N ALA A 22 20.44 9.73 -1.05
CA ALA A 22 21.39 9.28 -2.06
C ALA A 22 20.71 8.85 -3.38
N ILE A 23 19.55 8.19 -3.32
CA ILE A 23 18.93 7.57 -4.52
C ILE A 23 17.89 8.46 -5.21
N VAL A 24 17.17 9.31 -4.47
CA VAL A 24 16.08 10.13 -5.01
C VAL A 24 16.57 11.12 -6.06
N PRO A 25 17.70 11.86 -5.87
CA PRO A 25 18.21 12.76 -6.90
C PRO A 25 18.53 12.04 -8.22
N VAL A 26 19.13 10.83 -8.13
CA VAL A 26 19.44 10.01 -9.31
C VAL A 26 18.16 9.52 -9.98
N ALA A 27 17.15 9.13 -9.20
CA ALA A 27 15.86 8.71 -9.72
C ALA A 27 15.17 9.87 -10.46
N GLU A 28 15.20 11.08 -9.89
CA GLU A 28 14.68 12.32 -10.48
C GLU A 28 15.38 12.69 -11.79
N GLU A 29 16.72 12.63 -11.85
CA GLU A 29 17.49 12.84 -13.08
C GLU A 29 17.07 11.91 -14.22
N ASN A 30 16.68 10.67 -13.87
CA ASN A 30 16.26 9.63 -14.82
C ASN A 30 14.73 9.56 -14.99
N LYS A 31 13.97 10.47 -14.36
CA LYS A 31 12.50 10.50 -14.38
C LYS A 31 11.86 9.19 -13.89
N VAL A 32 12.48 8.55 -12.90
CA VAL A 32 12.00 7.34 -12.25
C VAL A 32 11.41 7.70 -10.89
N SER A 33 10.14 7.40 -10.68
CA SER A 33 9.50 7.54 -9.38
C SER A 33 9.83 6.34 -8.49
N VAL A 34 10.46 6.59 -7.33
CA VAL A 34 10.67 5.55 -6.31
C VAL A 34 9.43 5.46 -5.42
N CYS A 35 9.00 4.25 -5.08
CA CYS A 35 7.77 4.02 -4.35
C CYS A 35 7.94 2.99 -3.24
N ILE A 36 8.34 3.45 -2.05
CA ILE A 36 8.59 2.56 -0.91
C ILE A 36 7.31 1.84 -0.48
N HIS A 37 7.40 0.53 -0.29
CA HIS A 37 6.29 -0.28 0.22
C HIS A 37 6.25 -0.22 1.75
N PRO A 38 5.05 -0.19 2.37
CA PRO A 38 4.93 -0.24 3.82
C PRO A 38 5.48 -1.55 4.40
N ASP A 39 5.79 -1.53 5.68
CA ASP A 39 6.10 -2.72 6.45
C ASP A 39 4.89 -3.68 6.48
N ASP A 40 5.11 -4.98 6.25
CA ASP A 40 4.08 -6.03 6.37
C ASP A 40 4.51 -7.14 7.34
N PRO A 41 3.96 -7.23 8.57
CA PRO A 41 2.93 -6.37 9.16
C PRO A 41 3.44 -4.97 9.59
N PRO A 42 2.58 -3.94 9.72
CA PRO A 42 2.96 -2.54 9.95
C PRO A 42 3.20 -2.23 11.45
N PHE A 43 4.03 -3.05 12.11
CA PHE A 43 4.46 -2.87 13.49
C PHE A 43 5.72 -3.68 13.80
N PRO A 44 6.53 -3.29 14.80
CA PRO A 44 7.73 -4.01 15.20
C PRO A 44 7.48 -5.49 15.53
N ILE A 45 8.34 -6.37 15.03
CA ILE A 45 8.27 -7.81 15.29
C ILE A 45 9.66 -8.37 15.62
N PHE A 46 9.70 -9.43 16.42
CA PHE A 46 10.93 -10.10 16.85
C PHE A 46 11.95 -9.19 17.57
N GLY A 47 11.56 -7.98 18.00
CA GLY A 47 12.47 -6.99 18.59
C GLY A 47 13.19 -6.11 17.57
N LEU A 48 12.77 -6.12 16.30
CA LEU A 48 13.28 -5.21 15.26
C LEU A 48 12.33 -4.05 15.01
N PRO A 49 12.84 -2.82 14.80
CA PRO A 49 12.02 -1.70 14.38
C PRO A 49 11.52 -1.87 12.94
N ARG A 50 10.39 -1.22 12.66
CA ARG A 50 9.74 -1.05 11.35
C ARG A 50 9.32 0.42 11.28
N VAL A 51 9.62 1.11 10.17
CA VAL A 51 9.67 2.59 10.09
C VAL A 51 8.88 3.18 8.91
N VAL A 52 8.05 2.35 8.25
CA VAL A 52 7.13 2.70 7.17
C VAL A 52 5.80 2.00 7.44
N SER A 53 5.20 2.29 8.59
CA SER A 53 4.07 1.54 9.13
C SER A 53 2.81 2.40 9.31
N THR A 54 2.96 3.72 9.42
CA THR A 54 1.89 4.66 9.80
C THR A 54 1.87 5.93 8.95
N ALA A 55 0.78 6.69 9.00
CA ALA A 55 0.74 8.05 8.47
C ALA A 55 1.86 8.95 9.02
N LYS A 56 2.26 8.79 10.29
CA LYS A 56 3.37 9.56 10.87
C LYS A 56 4.71 9.21 10.24
N ASP A 57 4.89 7.97 9.80
CA ASP A 57 6.10 7.58 9.05
C ASP A 57 6.11 8.23 7.67
N TYR A 58 4.95 8.35 7.02
CA TYR A 58 4.81 9.04 5.74
C TYR A 58 5.13 10.53 5.90
N ASP A 59 4.59 11.18 6.94
CA ASP A 59 4.94 12.57 7.29
C ASP A 59 6.44 12.72 7.45
N ARG A 60 7.07 11.87 8.29
CA ARG A 60 8.51 11.90 8.52
C ARG A 60 9.31 11.73 7.22
N ILE A 61 8.93 10.82 6.33
CA ILE A 61 9.66 10.58 5.07
C ILE A 61 9.58 11.81 4.17
N LEU A 62 8.39 12.40 4.01
CA LEU A 62 8.19 13.58 3.17
C LEU A 62 8.79 14.85 3.75
N GLU A 63 8.81 15.01 5.08
CA GLU A 63 9.49 16.12 5.76
C GLU A 63 11.00 16.13 5.50
N ASN A 64 11.62 14.95 5.40
CA ASN A 64 13.04 14.83 5.11
C ASN A 64 13.36 15.01 3.62
N ASN A 65 12.51 14.49 2.73
CA ASN A 65 12.68 14.63 1.29
C ASN A 65 11.32 14.67 0.58
N ASN A 66 10.93 15.85 0.09
CA ASN A 66 9.64 16.10 -0.56
C ASN A 66 9.71 16.10 -2.10
N SER A 67 10.77 15.55 -2.71
CA SER A 67 10.83 15.44 -4.17
C SER A 67 9.59 14.70 -4.70
N PRO A 68 8.98 15.11 -5.82
CA PRO A 68 7.85 14.40 -6.43
C PRO A 68 8.23 13.01 -6.96
N TYR A 69 9.52 12.67 -6.99
CA TYR A 69 10.01 11.33 -7.32
C TYR A 69 10.18 10.44 -6.08
N ASN A 70 10.09 11.00 -4.87
CA ASN A 70 10.06 10.26 -3.61
C ASN A 70 8.60 10.00 -3.21
N GLY A 71 8.16 8.75 -3.32
CA GLY A 71 6.79 8.40 -3.03
C GLY A 71 6.61 7.01 -2.45
N PHE A 72 5.35 6.57 -2.48
CA PHE A 72 4.87 5.39 -1.78
C PHE A 72 4.21 4.41 -2.74
N THR A 73 4.42 3.13 -2.47
CA THR A 73 3.47 2.10 -2.86
C THR A 73 2.40 2.03 -1.78
N PHE A 74 1.18 2.51 -2.09
CA PHE A 74 0.07 2.46 -1.14
C PHE A 74 -0.53 1.05 -1.12
N CYS A 75 -0.12 0.24 -0.13
CA CYS A 75 -0.65 -1.10 0.07
C CYS A 75 -1.70 -1.12 1.16
N THR A 76 -2.96 -1.23 0.75
CA THR A 76 -4.10 -1.30 1.68
C THR A 76 -4.04 -2.53 2.56
N GLY A 77 -3.56 -3.65 2.02
CA GLY A 77 -3.41 -4.91 2.75
C GLY A 77 -2.43 -4.84 3.89
N SER A 78 -1.26 -4.20 3.69
CA SER A 78 -0.28 -4.07 4.77
C SER A 78 -0.69 -2.97 5.75
N LEU A 79 -1.00 -1.76 5.26
CA LEU A 79 -1.38 -0.63 6.12
C LEU A 79 -2.67 -0.89 6.90
N GLY A 80 -3.60 -1.64 6.32
CA GLY A 80 -4.89 -1.99 6.90
C GLY A 80 -4.86 -3.08 7.96
N ILE A 81 -3.71 -3.72 8.22
CA ILE A 81 -3.58 -4.69 9.32
C ILE A 81 -3.81 -3.99 10.67
N ARG A 82 -3.48 -2.70 10.81
CA ARG A 82 -3.70 -1.92 12.03
C ARG A 82 -4.92 -1.01 11.89
N ALA A 83 -5.78 -0.99 12.91
CA ALA A 83 -7.05 -0.26 12.87
C ALA A 83 -6.91 1.26 13.01
N ASP A 84 -5.75 1.75 13.47
CA ASP A 84 -5.48 3.18 13.65
C ASP A 84 -4.90 3.86 12.38
N ASN A 85 -4.72 3.13 11.28
CA ASN A 85 -4.47 3.72 9.97
C ASN A 85 -5.80 3.98 9.25
N ASP A 86 -6.14 5.25 9.09
CA ASP A 86 -7.27 5.69 8.26
C ASP A 86 -6.85 5.72 6.79
N LEU A 87 -7.14 4.65 6.05
CA LEU A 87 -6.67 4.47 4.68
C LEU A 87 -7.23 5.53 3.71
N PRO A 88 -8.54 5.83 3.68
CA PRO A 88 -9.06 6.92 2.85
C PRO A 88 -8.38 8.27 3.15
N ALA A 89 -8.23 8.65 4.42
CA ALA A 89 -7.57 9.90 4.79
C ALA A 89 -6.08 9.92 4.39
N MET A 90 -5.41 8.77 4.42
CA MET A 90 -4.04 8.65 3.91
C MET A 90 -3.96 8.84 2.39
N VAL A 91 -4.93 8.32 1.62
CA VAL A 91 -4.98 8.58 0.16
C VAL A 91 -5.18 10.07 -0.11
N GLU A 92 -6.11 10.72 0.60
CA GLU A 92 -6.36 12.16 0.46
C GLU A 92 -5.10 12.99 0.77
N LYS A 93 -4.43 12.70 1.89
CA LYS A 93 -3.27 13.47 2.37
C LYS A 93 -2.01 13.23 1.55
N TYR A 94 -1.71 11.99 1.18
CA TYR A 94 -0.43 11.61 0.55
C TYR A 94 -0.53 11.36 -0.94
N GLY A 95 -1.70 11.53 -1.55
CA GLY A 95 -2.01 11.10 -2.91
C GLY A 95 -1.03 11.54 -4.00
N GLU A 96 -0.51 12.77 -3.92
CA GLU A 96 0.46 13.29 -4.90
C GLU A 96 1.81 12.56 -4.86
N HIS A 97 2.12 11.89 -3.74
CA HIS A 97 3.28 11.02 -3.55
C HIS A 97 2.94 9.53 -3.66
N ILE A 98 1.71 9.14 -4.00
CA ILE A 98 1.39 7.74 -4.31
C ILE A 98 1.75 7.48 -5.77
N HIS A 99 2.60 6.49 -6.01
CA HIS A 99 3.06 6.17 -7.36
C HIS A 99 2.67 4.76 -7.81
N PHE A 100 2.29 3.90 -6.87
CA PHE A 100 1.81 2.55 -7.14
C PHE A 100 0.84 2.11 -6.04
N ILE A 101 -0.14 1.26 -6.37
CA ILE A 101 -1.19 0.85 -5.44
C ILE A 101 -1.30 -0.67 -5.40
N HIS A 102 -1.31 -1.23 -4.20
CA HIS A 102 -1.71 -2.61 -3.95
C HIS A 102 -3.08 -2.60 -3.28
N LEU A 103 -4.10 -3.06 -4.00
CA LEU A 103 -5.46 -3.16 -3.48
C LEU A 103 -5.76 -4.62 -3.14
N ARG A 104 -5.68 -4.93 -1.85
CA ARG A 104 -6.15 -6.17 -1.22
C ARG A 104 -6.65 -5.87 0.20
N SER A 105 -7.25 -6.84 0.86
CA SER A 105 -7.76 -6.68 2.23
C SER A 105 -7.30 -7.81 3.13
N THR A 106 -7.00 -7.49 4.39
CA THR A 106 -6.78 -8.46 5.46
C THR A 106 -7.93 -8.41 6.44
N GLN A 107 -8.17 -9.50 7.17
CA GLN A 107 -9.11 -9.55 8.28
C GLN A 107 -8.35 -9.83 9.57
N ARG A 108 -8.49 -8.94 10.55
CA ARG A 108 -8.03 -9.15 11.92
C ARG A 108 -8.98 -10.05 12.69
N ASP A 109 -8.45 -10.81 13.63
CA ASP A 109 -9.23 -11.43 14.70
C ASP A 109 -9.09 -10.65 16.03
N GLU A 110 -9.82 -11.09 17.05
CA GLU A 110 -9.83 -10.47 18.38
C GLU A 110 -8.51 -10.65 19.15
N GLU A 111 -7.67 -11.60 18.75
CA GLU A 111 -6.38 -11.90 19.39
C GLU A 111 -5.23 -11.06 18.81
N GLY A 112 -5.51 -10.26 17.78
CA GLY A 112 -4.51 -9.45 17.09
C GLY A 112 -3.76 -10.20 15.99
N ASN A 113 -4.21 -11.38 15.59
CA ASN A 113 -3.77 -12.03 14.37
C ASN A 113 -4.53 -11.46 13.16
N PHE A 114 -4.08 -11.82 11.96
CA PHE A 114 -4.76 -11.49 10.73
C PHE A 114 -4.54 -12.55 9.65
N TYR A 115 -5.41 -12.57 8.65
CA TYR A 115 -5.26 -13.37 7.44
C TYR A 115 -5.66 -12.57 6.19
N GLU A 116 -5.22 -13.03 5.03
CA GLU A 116 -5.61 -12.45 3.73
C GLU A 116 -7.10 -12.73 3.48
N ALA A 117 -7.92 -11.69 3.37
CA ALA A 117 -9.36 -11.81 3.13
C ALA A 117 -9.68 -11.81 1.63
N ASN A 118 -10.94 -12.04 1.26
CA ASN A 118 -11.43 -11.62 -0.06
C ASN A 118 -11.27 -10.10 -0.18
N HIS A 119 -10.97 -9.60 -1.38
CA HIS A 119 -10.68 -8.18 -1.63
C HIS A 119 -11.76 -7.21 -1.12
N MET A 120 -13.03 -7.64 -1.09
CA MET A 120 -14.19 -6.82 -0.72
C MET A 120 -14.74 -7.11 0.69
N GLU A 121 -14.17 -8.06 1.43
CA GLU A 121 -14.81 -8.58 2.67
C GLU A 121 -13.96 -8.40 3.94
N GLY A 122 -12.69 -8.00 3.82
CA GLY A 122 -11.84 -7.75 4.98
C GLY A 122 -12.01 -6.35 5.59
N ASP A 123 -11.08 -5.98 6.46
CA ASP A 123 -11.13 -4.74 7.23
C ASP A 123 -10.86 -3.46 6.43
N VAL A 124 -10.31 -3.57 5.22
CA VAL A 124 -10.09 -2.41 4.34
C VAL A 124 -11.46 -1.91 3.83
N PRO A 125 -11.82 -0.63 4.07
CA PRO A 125 -13.01 -0.03 3.47
C PRO A 125 -12.77 0.24 1.99
N MET A 126 -12.82 -0.81 1.17
CA MET A 126 -12.32 -0.79 -0.20
C MET A 126 -13.06 0.22 -1.08
N ALA A 127 -14.37 0.40 -0.87
CA ALA A 127 -15.15 1.39 -1.59
C ALA A 127 -14.65 2.82 -1.32
N ASP A 128 -14.47 3.19 -0.05
CA ASP A 128 -14.01 4.52 0.35
C ASP A 128 -12.59 4.79 -0.14
N VAL A 129 -11.70 3.79 -0.04
CA VAL A 129 -10.32 3.89 -0.56
C VAL A 129 -10.32 4.11 -2.08
N VAL A 130 -11.10 3.33 -2.83
CA VAL A 130 -11.17 3.48 -4.29
C VAL A 130 -11.83 4.81 -4.68
N GLU A 131 -12.81 5.30 -3.92
CA GLU A 131 -13.39 6.62 -4.15
C GLU A 131 -12.34 7.73 -4.04
N GLU A 132 -11.52 7.72 -2.99
CA GLU A 132 -10.44 8.70 -2.84
C GLU A 132 -9.37 8.57 -3.93
N ILE A 133 -9.06 7.35 -4.38
CA ILE A 133 -8.17 7.13 -5.52
C ILE A 133 -8.77 7.73 -6.80
N VAL A 134 -10.06 7.51 -7.07
CA VAL A 134 -10.73 8.09 -8.26
C VAL A 134 -10.69 9.61 -8.21
N LYS A 135 -11.02 10.23 -7.08
CA LYS A 135 -10.94 11.69 -6.88
C LYS A 135 -9.51 12.20 -7.11
N LEU A 136 -8.52 11.52 -6.55
CA LEU A 136 -7.11 11.85 -6.71
C LEU A 136 -6.69 11.78 -8.19
N GLN A 137 -7.01 10.70 -8.90
CA GLN A 137 -6.66 10.53 -10.32
C GLN A 137 -7.25 11.65 -11.19
N GLN A 138 -8.47 12.12 -10.89
CA GLN A 138 -9.06 13.28 -11.56
C GLN A 138 -8.32 14.58 -11.22
N LYS A 139 -8.02 14.81 -9.93
CA LYS A 139 -7.29 15.99 -9.47
C LYS A 139 -5.92 16.13 -10.17
N ILE A 140 -5.19 15.03 -10.30
CA ILE A 140 -3.84 15.02 -10.89
C ILE A 140 -3.83 14.77 -12.41
N GLY A 141 -4.99 14.46 -13.01
CA GLY A 141 -5.12 14.16 -14.43
C GLY A 141 -4.33 12.93 -14.89
N LYS A 142 -4.10 11.96 -14.00
CA LYS A 142 -3.24 10.80 -14.25
C LYS A 142 -3.80 9.55 -13.58
N SER A 143 -3.80 8.43 -14.31
CA SER A 143 -4.09 7.12 -13.74
C SER A 143 -2.92 6.59 -12.92
N LEU A 144 -3.22 6.07 -11.73
CA LEU A 144 -2.25 5.41 -10.87
C LEU A 144 -2.27 3.91 -11.15
N PRO A 145 -1.11 3.28 -11.40
CA PRO A 145 -1.06 1.84 -11.60
C PRO A 145 -1.46 1.12 -10.32
N MET A 146 -2.24 0.05 -10.47
CA MET A 146 -2.65 -0.80 -9.35
C MET A 146 -2.44 -2.29 -9.67
N ARG A 147 -2.38 -3.11 -8.64
CA ARG A 147 -2.53 -4.56 -8.74
C ARG A 147 -3.43 -5.10 -7.63
N PRO A 148 -4.09 -6.26 -7.82
CA PRO A 148 -4.88 -6.94 -6.76
C PRO A 148 -4.01 -7.51 -5.64
N ASP A 149 -2.70 -7.34 -5.74
CA ASP A 149 -1.68 -7.83 -4.83
C ASP A 149 -1.64 -9.35 -4.67
N HIS A 150 -2.35 -9.87 -3.67
CA HIS A 150 -2.48 -11.29 -3.35
C HIS A 150 -3.86 -11.81 -3.71
N GLY A 151 -4.00 -13.12 -3.81
CA GLY A 151 -5.29 -13.78 -3.98
C GLY A 151 -5.27 -15.18 -3.39
N HIS A 152 -6.44 -15.67 -2.96
CA HIS A 152 -6.54 -17.02 -2.43
C HIS A 152 -6.22 -18.07 -3.51
N GLN A 153 -5.58 -19.15 -3.08
CA GLN A 153 -5.45 -20.34 -3.89
C GLN A 153 -6.83 -21.02 -3.97
N MET A 154 -7.39 -21.10 -5.18
CA MET A 154 -8.76 -21.57 -5.39
C MET A 154 -8.92 -22.28 -6.74
N LEU A 155 -10.00 -23.06 -6.88
CA LEU A 155 -10.31 -23.83 -8.08
C LEU A 155 -9.09 -24.65 -8.55
N ASP A 156 -8.76 -24.64 -9.84
CA ASP A 156 -7.66 -25.39 -10.44
C ASP A 156 -6.30 -25.09 -9.80
N ASP A 157 -6.14 -23.92 -9.16
CA ASP A 157 -4.87 -23.58 -8.51
C ASP A 157 -4.62 -24.41 -7.24
N LEU A 158 -5.64 -25.00 -6.61
CA LEU A 158 -5.48 -25.87 -5.43
C LEU A 158 -4.70 -27.16 -5.74
N GLY A 159 -4.75 -27.63 -7.00
CA GLY A 159 -4.01 -28.80 -7.45
C GLY A 159 -2.55 -28.50 -7.87
N LYS A 160 -2.09 -27.26 -7.74
CA LYS A 160 -0.78 -26.80 -8.22
C LYS A 160 0.16 -26.47 -7.06
N VAL A 161 1.45 -26.59 -7.30
CA VAL A 161 2.47 -25.89 -6.50
C VAL A 161 2.44 -24.43 -6.93
N THR A 162 2.08 -23.53 -6.02
CA THR A 162 1.95 -22.10 -6.30
C THR A 162 2.92 -21.29 -5.44
N ASN A 163 3.23 -20.07 -5.91
CA ASN A 163 3.86 -19.07 -5.04
C ASN A 163 2.79 -18.59 -4.04
N PRO A 164 3.07 -18.59 -2.71
CA PRO A 164 2.07 -18.24 -1.70
C PRO A 164 1.42 -16.88 -1.95
N GLY A 165 0.09 -16.83 -2.08
CA GLY A 165 -0.67 -15.61 -2.39
C GLY A 165 -0.62 -15.14 -3.84
N TYR A 166 0.17 -15.80 -4.71
CA TYR A 166 0.40 -15.38 -6.10
C TYR A 166 -0.18 -16.34 -7.15
N SER A 167 -1.10 -17.23 -6.75
CA SER A 167 -1.88 -18.01 -7.72
C SER A 167 -2.71 -17.09 -8.64
N ALA A 168 -3.14 -17.60 -9.80
CA ALA A 168 -3.72 -16.78 -10.84
C ALA A 168 -5.20 -16.48 -10.57
N ILE A 169 -5.98 -17.51 -10.20
CA ILE A 169 -7.44 -17.43 -10.18
C ILE A 169 -7.94 -16.48 -9.08
N GLY A 170 -7.37 -16.56 -7.87
CA GLY A 170 -7.74 -15.65 -6.78
C GLY A 170 -7.39 -14.18 -7.07
N ARG A 171 -6.23 -13.92 -7.68
CA ARG A 171 -5.84 -12.56 -8.08
C ARG A 171 -6.67 -12.03 -9.25
N LEU A 172 -7.04 -12.90 -10.19
CA LEU A 172 -7.95 -12.55 -11.27
C LEU A 172 -9.33 -12.14 -10.73
N LYS A 173 -9.87 -12.91 -9.75
CA LYS A 173 -11.11 -12.56 -9.05
C LYS A 173 -11.00 -11.18 -8.40
N GLY A 174 -9.97 -10.95 -7.58
CA GLY A 174 -9.75 -9.66 -6.92
C GLY A 174 -9.63 -8.49 -7.90
N LEU A 175 -8.89 -8.68 -9.00
CA LEU A 175 -8.78 -7.67 -10.04
C LEU A 175 -10.14 -7.37 -10.72
N ALA A 176 -10.98 -8.38 -10.91
CA ALA A 176 -12.32 -8.20 -11.48
C ALA A 176 -13.25 -7.44 -10.51
N GLU A 177 -13.20 -7.76 -9.21
CA GLU A 177 -13.96 -7.06 -8.17
C GLU A 177 -13.58 -5.57 -8.13
N LEU A 178 -12.28 -5.27 -8.09
CA LEU A 178 -11.75 -3.91 -8.03
C LEU A 178 -12.07 -3.10 -9.30
N ARG A 179 -11.98 -3.74 -10.48
CA ARG A 179 -12.37 -3.10 -11.75
C ARG A 179 -13.84 -2.72 -11.75
N GLY A 180 -14.72 -3.61 -11.29
CA GLY A 180 -16.15 -3.33 -11.20
C GLY A 180 -16.45 -2.18 -10.24
N LEU A 181 -15.80 -2.19 -9.07
CA LEU A 181 -15.91 -1.14 -8.06
C LEU A 181 -15.47 0.22 -8.59
N GLU A 182 -14.29 0.31 -9.19
CA GLU A 182 -13.75 1.57 -9.76
C GLU A 182 -14.69 2.14 -10.84
N ILE A 183 -15.16 1.31 -11.78
CA ILE A 183 -16.09 1.75 -12.83
C ILE A 183 -17.40 2.26 -12.23
N GLY A 184 -17.93 1.56 -11.22
CA GLY A 184 -19.17 1.93 -10.54
C GLY A 184 -19.05 3.29 -9.84
N ILE A 185 -17.98 3.47 -9.07
CA ILE A 185 -17.66 4.72 -8.38
C ILE A 185 -17.44 5.85 -9.39
N ALA A 186 -16.61 5.64 -10.40
CA ALA A 186 -16.34 6.68 -11.40
C ALA A 186 -17.63 7.16 -12.06
N ARG A 187 -18.58 6.27 -12.37
CA ARG A 187 -19.89 6.67 -12.93
C ARG A 187 -20.81 7.37 -11.93
N SER A 188 -20.67 7.13 -10.63
CA SER A 188 -21.53 7.76 -9.62
C SER A 188 -21.05 9.16 -9.24
N ILE A 189 -19.72 9.39 -9.20
CA ILE A 189 -19.15 10.66 -8.73
C ILE A 189 -18.63 11.56 -9.85
N LEU A 190 -18.27 11.01 -11.01
CA LEU A 190 -17.85 11.81 -12.16
C LEU A 190 -19.08 12.09 -13.02
N LYS A 191 -19.42 13.37 -13.17
CA LYS A 191 -20.48 13.76 -14.10
C LYS A 191 -20.08 13.33 -15.50
N THR A 192 -20.84 12.42 -16.10
CA THR A 192 -20.81 12.23 -17.55
C THR A 192 -21.37 13.50 -18.19
N GLU A 193 -20.53 14.24 -18.90
CA GLU A 193 -20.97 15.19 -19.91
C GLU A 193 -21.69 14.46 -21.06
#